data_AF-A0A1W2EGR6-F1
#
_entry.id   AF-A0A1W2EGR6-F1
#
_cell.length_a   1.000
_cell.length_b   1.000
_cell.length_c   1.000
_cell.angle_alpha   90.00
_cell.angle_beta   90.00
_cell.angle_gamma   90.00
#
_symmetry.space_group_name_H-M   'P 1'
#
loop_
_entity.id
_entity.type
_entity.pdbx_description
1 polymer ?
#
loop_
_entity_poly.entity_id
_entity_poly.type
_entity_poly.pdbx_seq_one_letter_code
_entity_poly.pdbx_strand_id
1 'polypeptide(L)'
;MKNYEFKVRNMLAQIAMFGVVFCPIAYFYYTVQVTTGLLIGLVTGSIYFLYLYRQIENVKVLSKQQAVEHIRGGSIIRLGAMVLVLVVISHVFKVNVLAFVVGFFTMPVFLFINGMLLVAKQVEDAKKI
;
A
#
# COMPACT_ATOMS: atom_id res chain seq x y z
N MET A 1 15.26 13.21 -7.28
CA MET A 1 13.87 13.22 -7.79
C MET A 1 13.62 12.26 -8.97
N LYS A 2 14.47 12.18 -10.01
CA LYS A 2 14.25 11.27 -11.16
C LYS A 2 14.15 9.77 -10.85
N ASN A 3 14.94 9.23 -9.91
CA ASN A 3 14.82 7.84 -9.48
C ASN A 3 13.57 7.57 -8.62
N TYR A 4 12.97 8.60 -8.03
CA TYR A 4 11.81 8.49 -7.13
C TYR A 4 10.51 8.25 -7.92
N GLU A 5 10.24 9.08 -8.92
CA GLU A 5 9.06 8.92 -9.76
C GLU A 5 9.09 7.57 -10.46
N PHE A 6 10.28 7.14 -10.90
CA PHE A 6 10.44 5.87 -11.57
C PHE A 6 10.11 4.68 -10.64
N LYS A 7 10.59 4.68 -9.39
CA LYS A 7 10.37 3.56 -8.46
C LYS A 7 8.92 3.48 -7.98
N VAL A 8 8.32 4.64 -7.64
CA VAL A 8 6.90 4.71 -7.24
C VAL A 8 5.99 4.35 -8.42
N ARG A 9 6.29 4.84 -9.63
CA ARG A 9 5.53 4.49 -10.84
C ARG A 9 5.63 3.01 -11.16
N ASN A 10 6.80 2.39 -11.01
CA ASN A 10 6.96 0.97 -11.26
C ASN A 10 6.18 0.11 -10.24
N MET A 11 6.15 0.53 -8.97
CA MET A 11 5.32 -0.12 -7.95
C MET A 11 3.82 0.04 -8.23
N LEU A 12 3.37 1.25 -8.57
CA LEU A 12 1.99 1.48 -8.98
C LEU A 12 1.61 0.67 -10.23
N ALA A 13 2.54 0.52 -11.19
CA ALA A 13 2.34 -0.32 -12.36
C ALA A 13 2.23 -1.81 -12.02
N GLN A 14 3.04 -2.32 -11.08
CA GLN A 14 2.90 -3.68 -10.57
C GLN A 14 1.53 -3.89 -9.91
N ILE A 15 1.04 -2.93 -9.13
CA ILE A 15 -0.28 -3.03 -8.49
C ILE A 15 -1.40 -2.91 -9.49
N ALA A 16 -1.28 -2.02 -10.49
CA ALA A 16 -2.25 -1.95 -11.57
C ALA A 16 -2.30 -3.28 -12.33
N MET A 17 -1.14 -3.89 -12.61
CA MET A 17 -1.06 -5.21 -13.24
C MET A 17 -1.71 -6.29 -12.37
N PHE A 18 -1.41 -6.33 -11.07
CA PHE A 18 -2.05 -7.26 -10.14
C PHE A 18 -3.55 -7.01 -10.00
N GLY A 19 -3.99 -5.75 -9.93
CA GLY A 19 -5.40 -5.39 -9.93
C GLY A 19 -6.12 -5.86 -11.19
N VAL A 20 -5.52 -5.65 -12.37
CA VAL A 20 -6.05 -6.06 -13.67
C VAL A 20 -6.07 -7.58 -13.83
N VAL A 21 -5.21 -8.33 -13.13
CA VAL A 21 -5.24 -9.81 -13.17
C VAL A 21 -6.21 -10.38 -12.13
N PHE A 22 -6.11 -9.92 -10.87
CA PHE A 22 -6.88 -10.50 -9.77
C PHE A 22 -8.33 -10.03 -9.74
N CYS A 23 -8.67 -8.82 -10.22
CA CYS A 23 -10.06 -8.37 -10.22
C CYS A 23 -10.93 -9.14 -11.24
N PRO A 24 -10.49 -9.42 -12.48
CA PRO A 24 -11.24 -10.30 -13.38
C PRO A 24 -11.34 -11.73 -12.86
N ILE A 25 -10.27 -12.28 -12.28
CA ILE A 25 -10.32 -13.61 -11.65
C ILE A 25 -11.36 -13.62 -10.52
N ALA A 26 -11.34 -12.60 -9.65
CA ALA A 26 -12.35 -12.45 -8.60
C ALA A 26 -13.77 -12.32 -9.17
N TYR A 27 -13.93 -11.63 -10.30
CA TYR A 27 -15.22 -11.44 -10.95
C TYR A 27 -15.78 -12.73 -11.56
N PHE A 28 -14.93 -13.56 -12.17
CA PHE A 28 -15.35 -14.82 -12.80
C PHE A 28 -15.56 -15.95 -11.80
N TYR A 29 -14.76 -16.02 -10.72
CA TYR A 29 -14.76 -17.15 -9.79
C TYR A 29 -15.44 -16.87 -8.44
N TYR A 30 -15.70 -15.60 -8.10
CA TYR A 30 -16.29 -15.21 -6.82
C TYR A 30 -17.45 -14.22 -7.03
N THR A 31 -17.97 -13.68 -5.92
CA THR A 31 -19.09 -12.74 -5.95
C THR A 31 -18.66 -11.31 -6.27
N VAL A 32 -19.61 -10.50 -6.75
CA VAL A 32 -19.40 -9.05 -6.97
C VAL A 32 -18.90 -8.37 -5.69
N GLN A 33 -19.41 -8.76 -4.53
CA GLN A 33 -18.98 -8.23 -3.23
C GLN A 33 -17.50 -8.51 -2.92
N VAL A 34 -16.95 -9.64 -3.37
CA VAL A 34 -15.53 -9.97 -3.23
C VAL A 34 -14.69 -9.10 -4.15
N THR A 35 -15.10 -8.95 -5.41
CA THR A 35 -14.40 -8.12 -6.40
C THR A 35 -14.37 -6.66 -5.98
N THR A 36 -15.51 -6.11 -5.56
CA THR A 36 -15.61 -4.74 -5.07
C THR A 36 -14.78 -4.52 -3.81
N GLY A 37 -14.81 -5.48 -2.86
CA GLY A 37 -13.96 -5.45 -1.68
C GLY A 37 -12.48 -5.37 -2.04
N LEU A 38 -12.03 -6.24 -2.95
CA LEU A 38 -10.64 -6.28 -3.43
C LEU A 38 -10.23 -4.96 -4.10
N LEU A 39 -11.07 -4.41 -4.99
CA LEU A 39 -10.80 -3.14 -5.67
C LEU A 39 -10.67 -1.97 -4.68
N ILE A 40 -11.62 -1.84 -3.75
CA ILE A 40 -11.56 -0.80 -2.73
C ILE A 40 -10.30 -0.98 -1.88
N GLY A 41 -9.99 -2.22 -1.49
CA GLY A 41 -8.77 -2.55 -0.75
C GLY A 41 -7.51 -2.09 -1.47
N LEU A 42 -7.36 -2.43 -2.76
CA LEU A 42 -6.21 -2.05 -3.58
C LEU A 42 -6.05 -0.53 -3.68
N VAL A 43 -7.15 0.20 -3.91
CA VAL A 43 -7.14 1.67 -4.00
C VAL A 43 -6.79 2.29 -2.65
N THR A 44 -7.47 1.89 -1.58
CA THR A 44 -7.22 2.42 -0.22
C THR A 44 -5.80 2.12 0.23
N GLY A 45 -5.31 0.89 0.01
CA GLY A 45 -3.93 0.50 0.32
C GLY A 45 -2.91 1.35 -0.45
N SER A 46 -3.14 1.57 -1.74
CA SER A 46 -2.26 2.43 -2.56
C SER A 46 -2.21 3.86 -2.05
N ILE A 47 -3.36 4.47 -1.76
CA ILE A 47 -3.44 5.84 -1.22
C ILE A 47 -2.75 5.92 0.16
N TYR A 48 -3.03 4.96 1.04
CA TYR A 48 -2.43 4.88 2.37
C TYR A 48 -0.90 4.87 2.29
N PHE A 49 -0.34 4.04 1.40
CA PHE A 49 1.11 3.90 1.25
C PHE A 49 1.77 5.10 0.59
N LEU A 50 1.14 5.69 -0.42
CA LEU A 50 1.64 6.93 -1.02
C LEU A 50 1.70 8.06 0.02
N TYR A 51 0.67 8.16 0.87
CA TYR A 51 0.64 9.14 1.94
C TYR A 51 1.71 8.88 3.00
N LEU A 52 1.90 7.62 3.42
CA LEU A 52 2.97 7.22 4.34
C LEU A 52 4.36 7.55 3.76
N TYR A 53 4.59 7.23 2.50
CA TYR A 53 5.87 7.51 1.83
C TYR A 53 6.16 9.01 1.81
N ARG A 54 5.18 9.84 1.42
CA ARG A 54 5.31 11.29 1.42
C ARG A 54 5.64 11.84 2.81
N GLN A 55 5.05 11.26 3.86
CA GLN A 55 5.40 11.60 5.25
C GLN A 55 6.85 11.27 5.60
N ILE A 56 7.32 10.07 5.25
CA ILE A 56 8.70 9.65 5.51
C ILE A 56 9.69 10.54 4.74
N GLU A 57 9.35 10.96 3.52
CA GLU A 57 10.19 11.86 2.74
C GLU A 57 10.29 13.25 3.38
N ASN A 58 9.17 13.80 3.84
CA ASN A 58 9.13 15.09 4.54
C ASN A 58 9.93 15.08 5.85
N VAL A 59 10.06 13.92 6.51
CA VAL A 59 10.86 13.79 7.74
C VAL A 59 12.34 14.12 7.52
N LYS A 60 12.88 13.97 6.30
CA LYS A 60 14.31 14.23 6.02
C LYS A 60 14.72 15.68 6.20
N VAL A 61 13.78 16.61 6.14
CA VAL A 61 14.00 18.06 6.27
C VAL A 61 13.54 18.63 7.61
N LEU A 62 12.96 17.79 8.48
CA LEU A 62 12.46 18.20 9.79
C LEU A 62 13.49 17.95 10.89
N SER A 63 13.44 18.77 11.96
CA SER A 63 14.19 18.47 13.18
C SER A 63 13.69 17.16 13.82
N LYS A 64 14.53 16.50 14.64
CA LYS A 64 14.19 15.21 15.28
C LYS A 64 12.85 15.24 16.02
N GLN A 65 12.57 16.31 16.75
CA GLN A 65 11.33 16.43 17.53
C GLN A 65 10.11 16.64 16.63
N GLN A 66 10.22 17.51 15.63
CA GLN A 66 9.17 17.74 14.63
C GLN A 66 8.89 16.49 13.77
N ALA A 67 9.92 15.70 13.46
CA ALA A 67 9.77 14.44 12.74
C ALA A 67 8.91 13.43 13.52
N VAL A 68 9.13 13.29 14.83
CA VAL A 68 8.36 12.37 15.69
C VAL A 68 6.90 12.81 15.76
N GLU A 69 6.64 14.09 15.96
CA GLU A 69 5.28 14.65 16.01
C GLU A 69 4.56 14.49 14.66
N HIS A 70 5.26 14.76 13.55
CA HIS A 70 4.72 14.61 12.20
C HIS A 70 4.32 13.16 11.90
N ILE A 71 5.15 12.18 12.26
CA ILE A 71 4.85 10.75 12.08
C ILE A 71 3.72 10.29 13.01
N ARG A 72 3.69 10.75 14.27
CA ARG A 72 2.60 10.44 15.21
C ARG A 72 1.26 10.98 14.72
N GLY A 73 1.17 12.28 14.42
CA GLY A 73 -0.06 12.88 13.90
C GLY A 73 -0.51 12.22 12.60
N GLY A 74 0.45 11.93 11.73
CA GLY A 74 0.22 11.17 10.51
C GLY A 74 -0.36 9.77 10.70
N SER A 75 0.11 9.05 11.72
CA SER A 75 -0.41 7.73 12.05
C SER A 75 -1.86 7.78 12.55
N ILE A 76 -2.23 8.78 13.35
CA ILE A 76 -3.60 8.97 13.84
C ILE A 76 -4.56 9.24 12.69
N ILE A 77 -4.19 10.14 11.76
CA ILE A 77 -5.01 10.45 10.57
C ILE A 77 -5.23 9.20 9.72
N ARG A 78 -4.15 8.45 9.46
CA ARG A 78 -4.23 7.22 8.67
C ARG A 78 -5.10 6.14 9.33
N LEU A 79 -4.96 5.93 10.64
CA LEU A 79 -5.77 4.97 11.38
C LEU A 79 -7.24 5.40 11.40
N GLY A 80 -7.52 6.68 11.65
CA GLY A 80 -8.88 7.23 11.59
C GLY A 80 -9.53 7.03 10.22
N ALA A 81 -8.80 7.34 9.14
CA ALA A 81 -9.26 7.11 7.78
C ALA A 81 -9.53 5.62 7.51
N MET A 82 -8.65 4.73 7.98
CA MET A 82 -8.81 3.28 7.82
C MET A 82 -10.06 2.75 8.53
N VAL A 83 -10.31 3.19 9.77
CA VAL A 83 -11.54 2.85 10.50
C VAL A 83 -12.77 3.36 9.77
N LEU A 84 -12.75 4.59 9.26
CA LEU A 84 -13.87 5.17 8.53
C LEU A 84 -14.17 4.37 7.25
N VAL A 85 -13.13 4.02 6.48
CA VAL A 85 -13.28 3.15 5.30
C VAL A 85 -13.86 1.79 5.71
N LEU A 86 -13.36 1.16 6.77
CA LEU A 86 -13.88 -0.11 7.28
C LEU A 86 -15.37 -0.04 7.63
N VAL A 87 -15.82 1.04 8.28
CA VAL A 87 -17.24 1.27 8.61
C VAL A 87 -18.06 1.41 7.33
N VAL A 88 -17.60 2.25 6.38
CA VAL A 88 -18.31 2.49 5.12
C VAL A 88 -18.43 1.21 4.29
N ILE A 89 -17.34 0.45 4.13
CA ILE A 89 -17.38 -0.77 3.32
C ILE A 89 -18.24 -1.87 3.96
N SER A 90 -18.27 -1.97 5.29
CA SER A 90 -19.06 -2.98 5.99
C SER A 90 -20.54 -2.64 6.08
N HIS A 91 -20.89 -1.39 6.37
CA HIS A 91 -22.28 -1.00 6.63
C HIS A 91 -23.00 -0.42 5.42
N VAL A 92 -22.29 0.32 4.55
CA VAL A 92 -22.88 0.97 3.37
C VAL A 92 -22.78 0.06 2.15
N PHE A 93 -21.57 -0.36 1.80
CA PHE A 93 -21.35 -1.17 0.60
C PHE A 93 -21.56 -2.67 0.80
N LYS A 94 -21.61 -3.14 2.07
CA LYS A 94 -21.77 -4.56 2.43
C LYS A 94 -20.83 -5.48 1.64
N VAL A 95 -19.60 -5.04 1.42
CA VAL A 95 -18.60 -5.81 0.68
C VAL A 95 -17.91 -6.82 1.59
N ASN A 96 -17.25 -7.79 0.98
CA ASN A 96 -16.47 -8.76 1.73
C ASN A 96 -15.23 -8.09 2.36
N VAL A 97 -15.23 -7.96 3.69
CA VAL A 97 -14.17 -7.30 4.45
C VAL A 97 -12.82 -8.02 4.31
N LEU A 98 -12.82 -9.36 4.21
CA LEU A 98 -11.59 -10.12 4.00
C LEU A 98 -10.97 -9.79 2.63
N ALA A 99 -11.80 -9.70 1.58
CA ALA A 99 -11.32 -9.30 0.26
C ALA A 99 -10.73 -7.89 0.26
N PHE A 100 -11.34 -6.96 1.01
CA PHE A 100 -10.76 -5.63 1.25
C PHE A 100 -9.41 -5.70 1.95
N VAL A 101 -9.29 -6.48 3.03
CA VAL A 101 -8.03 -6.62 3.77
C VAL A 101 -6.93 -7.17 2.85
N VAL A 102 -7.24 -8.19 2.05
CA VAL A 102 -6.30 -8.74 1.05
C VAL A 102 -5.86 -7.67 0.05
N GLY A 103 -6.80 -6.91 -0.52
CA GLY A 103 -6.49 -5.81 -1.43
C GLY A 103 -5.62 -4.74 -0.77
N PHE A 104 -5.96 -4.34 0.46
CA PHE A 104 -5.24 -3.33 1.22
C PHE A 104 -3.78 -3.73 1.51
N PHE A 105 -3.57 -4.97 1.94
CA PHE A 105 -2.22 -5.47 2.28
C PHE A 105 -1.39 -5.91 1.08
N THR A 106 -1.96 -5.94 -0.12
CA THR A 106 -1.21 -6.25 -1.35
C THR A 106 -0.02 -5.30 -1.52
N MET A 107 -0.22 -3.99 -1.36
CA MET A 107 0.83 -2.97 -1.45
C MET A 107 2.03 -3.21 -0.49
N PRO A 108 1.82 -3.32 0.84
CA PRO A 108 2.91 -3.58 1.77
C PRO A 108 3.64 -4.88 1.51
N VAL A 109 2.93 -5.93 1.10
CA VAL A 109 3.56 -7.22 0.77
C VAL A 109 4.52 -7.05 -0.42
N PHE A 110 4.12 -6.36 -1.48
CA PHE A 110 5.02 -6.08 -2.60
C PHE A 110 6.20 -5.20 -2.21
N LEU A 111 5.98 -4.18 -1.39
CA LEU A 111 7.05 -3.33 -0.88
C LEU A 111 8.07 -4.14 -0.06
N PHE A 112 7.57 -5.02 0.80
CA PHE A 112 8.40 -5.89 1.62
C PHE A 112 9.22 -6.87 0.77
N ILE A 113 8.58 -7.54 -0.20
CA ILE A 113 9.26 -8.46 -1.13
C ILE A 113 10.33 -7.71 -1.94
N ASN A 114 10.00 -6.55 -2.53
CA ASN A 114 10.97 -5.74 -3.27
C ASN A 114 12.13 -5.27 -2.38
N GLY A 115 11.85 -4.92 -1.13
CA GLY A 115 12.86 -4.57 -0.13
C GLY A 115 13.80 -5.74 0.16
N MET A 116 13.26 -6.94 0.40
CA MET A 116 14.05 -8.14 0.63
C MET A 116 14.93 -8.50 -0.57
N LEU A 117 14.41 -8.41 -1.80
CA LEU A 117 15.18 -8.66 -3.01
C LEU A 117 16.35 -7.68 -3.16
N LEU A 118 16.13 -6.41 -2.80
CA LEU A 118 17.16 -5.38 -2.86
C LEU A 118 18.27 -5.65 -1.83
N VAL A 119 17.90 -6.01 -0.60
CA VAL A 119 18.87 -6.39 0.45
C VAL A 119 19.64 -7.64 0.05
N ALA A 120 18.96 -8.67 -0.45
CA ALA A 120 19.60 -9.92 -0.89
C ALA A 120 20.66 -9.64 -1.97
N LYS A 121 20.34 -8.78 -2.94
CA LYS A 121 21.27 -8.37 -3.99
C LYS A 121 22.47 -7.61 -3.43
N GLN A 122 22.26 -6.68 -2.49
CA GLN A 122 23.35 -5.95 -1.84
C GLN A 122 24.29 -6.86 -1.05
N VAL A 123 23.75 -7.88 -0.37
CA VAL A 123 24.55 -8.88 0.36
C VAL A 123 25.36 -9.75 -0.61
N GLU A 124 24.79 -10.12 -1.76
CA GLU A 124 25.49 -10.88 -2.79
C GLU A 124 26.65 -10.07 -3.41
N ASP A 125 26.40 -8.80 -3.75
CA ASP A 125 27.42 -7.90 -4.31
C ASP A 125 28.56 -7.66 -3.30
N ALA A 126 28.25 -7.52 -2.00
CA ALA A 126 29.25 -7.35 -0.95
C ALA A 126 30.09 -8.61 -0.67
N LYS A 127 29.58 -9.80 -1.00
CA LYS A 127 30.34 -11.07 -0.92
C LYS A 127 31.25 -11.32 -2.12
N LYS A 128 31.05 -10.59 -3.22
CA LYS A 128 31.84 -10.72 -4.47
C LYS A 128 33.05 -9.77 -4.50
N ILE A 129 33.22 -8.93 -3.48
CA ILE A 129 34.39 -8.06 -3.23
C ILE A 129 35.26 -8.73 -2.18
#